data_AF-A0A2D4FFA5-F1
#
_entry.id   AF-A0A2D4FFA5-F1
#
_cell.length_a   1.000
_cell.length_b   1.000
_cell.length_c   1.000
_cell.angle_alpha   90.00
_cell.angle_beta   90.00
_cell.angle_gamma   90.00
#
_symmetry.space_group_name_H-M   'P 1'
#
loop_
_entity.id
_entity.type
_entity.pdbx_description
1 polymer ?
#
loop_
_entity_poly.entity_id
_entity_poly.type
_entity_poly.pdbx_seq_one_letter_code
_entity_poly.pdbx_strand_id
1 'polypeptide(L)'
;GKVFPISPDDWRILYPEVPHKLKQLQSEGYKLVIFTNQLSIGRGRLRPEIFKAKVEAVIERLGVPLQVFVATGSGMYRKPVLGMWDYLCKKANGGLEVSLQESVYVGDAAGRPANWAPGQKKKDFSCSDRLFALNAGLLFHTPEEYFLGWKQALFALPDFDPRAVDPKAQLYDPPNASLTSSSSELVVAVGFPAAGKSTFLKKHLVSDGYTYINQVSNERLKLFSPYFIASFFPLYPSFLPFRTPLVHGRNVWHCVKHHCKQEKV
;
A
#
# COMPACT_ATOMS: atom_id res chain seq x y z
N GLY A 1 19.60 7.56 16.85
CA GLY A 1 20.40 6.99 15.74
C GLY A 1 20.20 7.83 14.49
N LYS A 2 20.96 7.54 13.42
CA LYS A 2 20.72 8.15 12.10
C LYS A 2 19.34 7.74 11.58
N VAL A 3 18.80 8.50 10.62
CA VAL A 3 17.51 8.18 9.96
C VAL A 3 17.61 6.87 9.16
N PHE A 4 18.81 6.55 8.69
CA PHE A 4 19.07 5.38 7.87
C PHE A 4 20.23 4.57 8.44
N PRO A 5 20.11 3.22 8.45
CA PRO A 5 21.14 2.35 8.92
C PRO A 5 22.35 2.41 7.99
N ILE A 6 23.54 2.37 8.59
CA ILE A 6 24.82 2.41 7.87
C ILE A 6 25.42 1.01 7.63
N SER A 7 24.96 0.00 8.37
CA SER A 7 25.37 -1.40 8.24
C SER A 7 24.19 -2.36 8.48
N PRO A 8 24.32 -3.65 8.11
CA PRO A 8 23.31 -4.67 8.43
C PRO A 8 23.00 -4.75 9.93
N ASP A 9 24.00 -4.52 10.78
CA ASP A 9 23.95 -4.58 12.25
C ASP A 9 23.49 -3.28 12.90
N ASP A 10 23.27 -2.21 12.11
CA ASP A 10 22.74 -0.93 12.60
C ASP A 10 21.22 -1.04 12.84
N TRP A 11 20.87 -1.77 13.89
CA TRP A 11 19.53 -1.91 14.40
C TRP A 11 19.57 -2.13 15.91
N ARG A 12 18.46 -1.79 16.56
CA ARG A 12 18.19 -2.13 17.95
C ARG A 12 16.69 -2.34 18.10
N ILE A 13 16.30 -3.04 19.16
CA ILE A 13 14.90 -3.08 19.56
C ILE A 13 14.48 -1.65 19.94
N LEU A 14 13.32 -1.22 19.43
CA LEU A 14 12.87 0.17 19.53
C LEU A 14 12.64 0.60 20.98
N TYR A 15 11.95 -0.25 21.75
CA TYR A 15 11.68 -0.06 23.17
C TYR A 15 12.00 -1.33 23.97
N PRO A 16 12.50 -1.22 25.20
CA PRO A 16 12.81 -2.38 26.04
C PRO A 16 11.58 -3.23 26.39
N GLU A 17 10.37 -2.69 26.32
CA GLU A 17 9.10 -3.37 26.61
C GLU A 17 8.69 -4.37 25.51
N VAL A 18 9.21 -4.21 24.28
CA VAL A 18 8.79 -5.01 23.11
C VAL A 18 8.96 -6.52 23.34
N PRO A 19 10.13 -7.04 23.76
CA PRO A 19 10.31 -8.49 23.93
C PRO A 19 9.36 -9.07 24.98
N HIS A 20 9.15 -8.36 26.09
CA HIS A 20 8.23 -8.80 27.15
C HIS A 20 6.78 -8.88 26.61
N LYS A 21 6.32 -7.83 25.92
CA LYS A 21 4.96 -7.81 25.37
C LYS A 21 4.73 -8.90 24.33
N LEU A 22 5.70 -9.18 23.47
CA LEU A 22 5.59 -10.25 22.48
C LEU A 22 5.53 -11.65 23.13
N LYS A 23 6.34 -11.89 24.18
CA LYS A 23 6.27 -13.14 24.95
C LYS A 23 4.92 -13.32 25.65
N GLN A 24 4.37 -12.24 26.21
CA GLN A 24 3.02 -12.24 26.76
C GLN A 24 1.99 -12.65 25.69
N LEU A 25 1.98 -11.98 24.53
CA LEU A 25 1.04 -12.28 23.45
C LEU A 25 1.16 -13.72 22.96
N GLN A 26 2.39 -14.24 22.85
CA GLN A 26 2.61 -15.64 22.53
C GLN A 26 1.97 -16.59 23.55
N SER A 27 2.13 -16.31 24.86
CA SER A 27 1.49 -17.11 25.93
C SER A 27 -0.03 -17.01 25.93
N GLU A 28 -0.59 -15.91 25.42
CA GLU A 28 -2.03 -15.71 25.23
C GLU A 28 -2.56 -16.36 23.94
N GLY A 29 -1.72 -17.09 23.19
CA GLY A 29 -2.11 -17.81 21.99
C GLY A 29 -2.09 -16.98 20.70
N TYR A 30 -1.50 -15.78 20.73
CA TYR A 30 -1.30 -15.00 19.52
C TYR A 30 -0.17 -15.57 18.68
N LYS A 31 -0.41 -15.71 17.38
CA LYS A 31 0.63 -15.88 16.37
C LYS A 31 1.23 -14.52 16.04
N LEU A 32 2.55 -14.44 16.16
CA LEU A 32 3.29 -13.21 15.89
C LEU A 32 3.77 -13.19 14.45
N VAL A 33 3.38 -12.15 13.71
CA VAL A 33 3.63 -11.98 12.29
C VAL A 33 4.24 -10.60 12.02
N ILE A 34 5.18 -10.51 11.08
CA ILE A 34 5.73 -9.24 10.60
C ILE A 34 5.39 -9.06 9.14
N PHE A 35 4.82 -7.90 8.80
CA PHE A 35 4.60 -7.46 7.43
C PHE A 35 5.50 -6.28 7.11
N THR A 36 6.47 -6.44 6.21
CA THR A 36 7.49 -5.40 5.93
C THR A 36 7.63 -5.08 4.44
N ASN A 37 7.69 -3.79 4.12
CA ASN A 37 7.90 -3.29 2.76
C ASN A 37 9.41 -3.06 2.53
N GLN A 38 10.05 -3.85 1.66
CA GLN A 38 11.49 -3.79 1.36
C GLN A 38 11.77 -3.60 -0.13
N LEU A 39 11.34 -2.46 -0.67
CA LEU A 39 11.52 -2.12 -2.09
C LEU A 39 12.99 -2.04 -2.52
N SER A 40 13.91 -1.83 -1.57
CA SER A 40 15.35 -1.87 -1.81
C SER A 40 15.80 -3.23 -2.36
N ILE A 41 15.15 -4.32 -1.96
CA ILE A 41 15.44 -5.68 -2.44
C ILE A 41 15.06 -5.81 -3.92
N GLY A 42 13.81 -5.50 -4.28
CA GLY A 42 13.37 -5.59 -5.68
C GLY A 42 14.06 -4.59 -6.61
N ARG A 43 14.68 -3.52 -6.06
CA ARG A 43 15.52 -2.58 -6.81
C ARG A 43 17.01 -2.98 -6.86
N GLY A 44 17.39 -4.14 -6.32
CA GLY A 44 18.77 -4.61 -6.30
C GLY A 44 19.72 -3.80 -5.40
N ARG A 45 19.20 -2.93 -4.52
CA ARG A 45 20.00 -2.10 -3.60
C ARG A 45 20.31 -2.78 -2.27
N LEU A 46 19.55 -3.81 -1.92
CA LEU A 46 19.75 -4.64 -0.74
C LEU A 46 19.67 -6.11 -1.16
N ARG A 47 20.70 -6.88 -0.86
CA ARG A 47 20.71 -8.32 -1.13
C ARG A 47 19.70 -9.04 -0.21
N PRO A 48 18.86 -9.95 -0.73
CA PRO A 48 17.90 -10.71 0.08
C PRO A 48 18.55 -11.44 1.25
N GLU A 49 19.75 -11.99 1.06
CA GLU A 49 20.47 -12.80 2.06
C GLU A 49 20.89 -11.96 3.27
N ILE A 50 21.35 -10.72 3.02
CA ILE A 50 21.68 -9.78 4.10
C ILE A 50 20.42 -9.43 4.90
N PHE A 51 19.31 -9.18 4.21
CA PHE A 51 18.05 -8.86 4.87
C PHE A 51 17.54 -10.05 5.69
N LYS A 52 17.66 -11.27 5.15
CA LYS A 52 17.27 -12.50 5.84
C LYS A 52 18.09 -12.70 7.13
N ALA A 53 19.41 -12.59 7.06
CA ALA A 53 20.29 -12.70 8.24
C ALA A 53 19.94 -11.65 9.30
N LYS A 54 19.63 -10.41 8.88
CA LYS A 54 19.15 -9.36 9.79
C LYS A 54 17.83 -9.75 10.48
N VAL A 55 16.87 -10.30 9.73
CA VAL A 55 15.60 -10.76 10.30
C VAL A 55 15.83 -11.88 11.31
N GLU A 56 16.68 -12.86 10.99
CA GLU A 56 17.02 -13.97 11.90
C GLU A 56 17.64 -13.46 13.21
N ALA A 57 18.60 -12.53 13.14
CA ALA A 57 19.20 -11.91 14.33
C ALA A 57 18.19 -11.11 15.16
N VAL A 58 17.24 -10.42 14.52
CA VAL A 58 16.14 -9.74 15.21
C VAL A 58 15.24 -10.74 15.93
N ILE A 59 14.87 -11.85 15.28
CA ILE A 59 14.03 -12.91 15.86
C ILE A 59 14.73 -13.52 17.08
N GLU A 60 16.01 -13.85 16.95
CA GLU A 60 16.83 -14.38 18.04
C GLU A 60 16.85 -13.40 19.24
N ARG A 61 17.06 -12.11 18.99
CA ARG A 61 17.10 -11.09 20.04
C ARG A 61 15.76 -10.90 20.76
N LEU A 62 14.64 -11.12 20.07
CA LEU A 62 13.30 -11.02 20.67
C LEU A 62 12.95 -12.28 21.47
N GLY A 63 13.51 -13.43 21.10
CA GLY A 63 13.31 -14.71 21.77
C GLY A 63 11.88 -15.22 21.66
N VAL A 64 11.22 -14.97 20.53
CA VAL A 64 9.87 -15.46 20.20
C VAL A 64 9.81 -15.92 18.74
N PRO A 65 9.03 -16.97 18.41
CA PRO A 65 8.84 -17.38 17.03
C PRO A 65 8.03 -16.34 16.26
N LEU A 66 8.51 -15.98 15.07
CA LEU A 66 7.91 -14.97 14.21
C LEU A 66 7.79 -15.49 12.78
N GLN A 67 6.65 -15.24 12.16
CA GLN A 67 6.49 -15.43 10.71
C GLN A 67 6.63 -14.09 9.99
N VAL A 68 7.51 -14.00 8.99
CA VAL A 68 7.85 -12.72 8.36
C VAL A 68 7.49 -12.75 6.87
N PHE A 69 6.72 -11.75 6.43
CA PHE A 69 6.37 -11.51 5.03
C PHE A 69 7.02 -10.22 4.53
N VAL A 70 7.68 -10.32 3.38
CA VAL A 70 8.53 -9.25 2.84
C VAL A 70 8.05 -8.88 1.44
N ALA A 71 7.48 -7.69 1.30
CA ALA A 71 7.10 -7.13 0.01
C ALA A 71 8.30 -6.46 -0.66
N THR A 72 8.88 -7.11 -1.67
CA THR A 72 10.11 -6.67 -2.35
C THR A 72 9.86 -5.73 -3.53
N GLY A 73 8.64 -5.72 -4.08
CA GLY A 73 8.25 -4.90 -5.24
C GLY A 73 7.12 -3.91 -4.97
N SER A 74 6.72 -3.19 -6.01
CA SER A 74 5.40 -2.55 -6.09
C SER A 74 4.33 -3.59 -6.43
N GLY A 75 3.06 -3.30 -6.12
CA GLY A 75 1.92 -4.14 -6.49
C GLY A 75 1.22 -4.75 -5.29
N MET A 76 0.56 -5.89 -5.50
CA MET A 76 -0.44 -6.45 -4.59
C MET A 76 0.08 -6.81 -3.19
N TYR A 77 1.36 -7.15 -3.05
CA TYR A 77 1.96 -7.48 -1.76
C TYR A 77 2.43 -6.24 -0.98
N ARG A 78 2.54 -5.08 -1.61
CA ARG A 78 3.05 -3.88 -0.95
C ARG A 78 1.94 -3.20 -0.15
N LYS A 79 2.16 -3.01 1.15
CA LYS A 79 1.23 -2.25 2.00
C LYS A 79 1.00 -0.84 1.40
N PRO A 80 -0.24 -0.35 1.34
CA PRO A 80 -1.42 -0.81 2.10
C PRO A 80 -2.28 -1.91 1.43
N VAL A 81 -1.84 -2.51 0.33
CA VAL A 81 -2.58 -3.59 -0.33
C VAL A 81 -2.47 -4.90 0.47
N LEU A 82 -3.50 -5.74 0.39
CA LEU A 82 -3.69 -6.92 1.24
C LEU A 82 -2.99 -8.19 0.79
N GLY A 83 -2.16 -8.18 -0.26
CA GLY A 83 -1.59 -9.43 -0.79
C GLY A 83 -0.81 -10.25 0.24
N MET A 84 -0.07 -9.60 1.15
CA MET A 84 0.61 -10.35 2.23
C MET A 84 -0.37 -10.89 3.27
N TRP A 85 -1.42 -10.14 3.60
CA TRP A 85 -2.48 -10.55 4.52
C TRP A 85 -3.26 -11.75 3.96
N ASP A 86 -3.69 -11.64 2.71
CA ASP A 86 -4.40 -12.70 2.00
C ASP A 86 -3.56 -13.98 1.93
N TYR A 87 -2.26 -13.85 1.69
CA TYR A 87 -1.35 -14.99 1.66
C TYR A 87 -1.22 -15.64 3.05
N LEU A 88 -1.12 -14.86 4.12
CA LEU A 88 -1.16 -15.38 5.49
C LEU A 88 -2.43 -16.21 5.70
N CYS A 89 -3.60 -15.60 5.54
CA CYS A 89 -4.88 -16.25 5.83
C CYS A 89 -5.12 -17.48 4.95
N LYS A 90 -4.85 -17.41 3.64
CA LYS A 90 -5.20 -18.47 2.69
C LYS A 90 -4.17 -19.59 2.59
N LYS A 91 -2.88 -19.30 2.84
CA LYS A 91 -1.78 -20.22 2.51
C LYS A 91 -0.82 -20.49 3.65
N ALA A 92 -0.63 -19.54 4.56
CA ALA A 92 0.46 -19.61 5.53
C ALA A 92 -0.02 -19.61 6.99
N ASN A 93 -1.28 -19.97 7.22
CA ASN A 93 -1.88 -20.10 8.54
C ASN A 93 -2.38 -21.51 8.89
N GLY A 94 -1.92 -22.54 8.17
CA GLY A 94 -2.25 -23.93 8.49
C GLY A 94 -3.75 -24.26 8.39
N GLY A 95 -4.51 -23.51 7.59
CA GLY A 95 -5.96 -23.67 7.46
C GLY A 95 -6.79 -23.07 8.60
N LEU A 96 -6.15 -22.48 9.62
CA LEU A 96 -6.85 -21.82 10.70
C LEU A 96 -7.39 -20.47 10.24
N GLU A 97 -8.65 -20.19 10.59
CA GLU A 97 -9.23 -18.85 10.39
C GLU A 97 -8.65 -17.85 11.39
N VAL A 98 -8.56 -16.60 10.94
CA VAL A 98 -8.05 -15.49 11.75
C VAL A 98 -9.23 -14.66 12.25
N SER A 99 -9.31 -14.49 13.57
CA SER A 99 -10.29 -13.60 14.20
C SER A 99 -9.84 -12.15 14.05
N LEU A 100 -10.50 -11.38 13.18
CA LEU A 100 -10.15 -9.97 12.93
C LEU A 100 -10.36 -9.10 14.17
N GLN A 101 -11.45 -9.32 14.91
CA GLN A 101 -11.78 -8.50 16.08
C GLN A 101 -10.81 -8.72 17.24
N GLU A 102 -10.21 -9.91 17.32
CA GLU A 102 -9.24 -10.25 18.36
C GLU A 102 -7.79 -10.05 17.92
N SER A 103 -7.55 -9.74 16.64
CA SER A 103 -6.24 -9.49 16.07
C SER A 103 -5.90 -8.00 16.05
N VAL A 104 -4.61 -7.69 16.13
CA VAL A 104 -4.12 -6.32 16.23
C VAL A 104 -2.93 -6.09 15.32
N TYR A 105 -2.91 -4.96 14.63
CA TYR A 105 -1.81 -4.52 13.80
C TYR A 105 -1.14 -3.29 14.41
N VAL A 106 0.18 -3.36 14.57
CA VAL A 106 1.00 -2.32 15.17
C VAL A 106 2.01 -1.84 14.15
N GLY A 107 1.93 -0.58 13.76
CA GLY A 107 2.82 -0.02 12.76
C GLY A 107 2.98 1.47 12.94
N ASP A 108 4.08 2.01 12.46
CA ASP A 108 4.48 3.37 12.76
C ASP A 108 4.28 4.30 11.54
N ALA A 109 4.08 3.75 10.34
CA ALA A 109 3.60 4.51 9.18
C ALA A 109 2.10 4.80 9.32
N ALA A 110 1.78 5.65 10.29
CA ALA A 110 0.44 5.87 10.82
C ALA A 110 -0.19 7.20 10.41
N GLY A 111 0.49 7.99 9.57
CA GLY A 111 -0.02 9.28 9.09
C GLY A 111 -0.10 10.36 10.18
N ARG A 112 0.73 10.29 11.23
CA ARG A 112 0.78 11.31 12.29
C ARG A 112 1.37 12.63 11.76
N PRO A 113 0.83 13.80 12.15
CA PRO A 113 1.32 15.10 11.72
C PRO A 113 2.66 15.43 12.40
N ALA A 114 3.30 16.53 11.99
CA ALA A 114 4.48 17.01 12.71
C ALA A 114 4.13 17.38 14.16
N ASN A 115 5.08 17.18 15.09
CA ASN A 115 4.92 17.47 16.52
C ASN A 115 3.85 16.62 17.22
N TRP A 116 3.59 15.41 16.72
CA TRP A 116 2.64 14.47 17.35
C TRP A 116 3.09 13.99 18.74
N ALA A 117 4.38 14.15 19.08
CA ALA A 117 4.94 13.90 20.41
C ALA A 117 6.18 14.78 20.67
N PRO A 118 6.59 14.98 21.95
CA PRO A 118 7.81 15.68 22.30
C PRO A 118 9.03 15.11 21.55
N GLY A 119 9.80 15.99 20.90
CA GLY A 119 10.96 15.59 20.09
C GLY A 119 10.64 15.09 18.67
N GLN A 120 9.37 14.83 18.34
CA GLN A 120 8.95 14.34 17.03
C GLN A 120 8.56 15.48 16.09
N LYS A 121 9.56 16.24 15.62
CA LYS A 121 9.35 17.42 14.76
C LYS A 121 8.84 17.12 13.35
N LYS A 122 8.94 15.87 12.90
CA LYS A 122 8.54 15.47 11.53
C LYS A 122 7.24 14.69 11.59
N LYS A 123 6.41 14.88 10.56
CA LYS A 123 5.28 13.98 10.30
C LYS A 123 5.75 12.57 9.95
N ASP A 124 4.87 11.59 10.08
CA ASP A 124 5.13 10.26 9.55
C ASP A 124 5.38 10.32 8.03
N PHE A 125 6.31 9.48 7.56
CA PHE A 125 6.66 9.43 6.14
C PHE A 125 5.52 8.86 5.28
N SER A 126 4.64 8.05 5.88
CA SER A 126 3.55 7.37 5.19
C SER A 126 2.42 7.04 6.16
N CYS A 127 1.26 6.68 5.60
CA CYS A 127 0.09 6.14 6.32
C CYS A 127 -0.14 4.65 5.96
N SER A 128 0.85 3.98 5.34
CA SER A 128 0.70 2.65 4.77
C SER A 128 0.33 1.56 5.79
N ASP A 129 0.77 1.69 7.04
CA ASP A 129 0.48 0.70 8.08
C ASP A 129 -0.94 0.82 8.59
N ARG A 130 -1.38 2.05 8.87
CA ARG A 130 -2.77 2.34 9.25
C ARG A 130 -3.74 1.94 8.15
N LEU A 131 -3.43 2.28 6.90
CA LEU A 131 -4.26 1.92 5.74
C LEU A 131 -4.27 0.41 5.47
N PHE A 132 -3.17 -0.30 5.73
CA PHE A 132 -3.15 -1.77 5.64
C PHE A 132 -4.11 -2.40 6.66
N ALA A 133 -4.03 -1.97 7.92
CA ALA A 133 -4.96 -2.42 8.96
C ALA A 133 -6.41 -2.08 8.63
N LEU A 134 -6.66 -0.85 8.12
CA LEU A 134 -7.98 -0.41 7.67
C LEU A 134 -8.54 -1.30 6.56
N ASN A 135 -7.74 -1.60 5.54
CA ASN A 135 -8.15 -2.48 4.44
C ASN A 135 -8.44 -3.90 4.92
N ALA A 136 -7.68 -4.40 5.90
CA ALA A 136 -7.83 -5.75 6.45
C ALA A 136 -8.95 -5.85 7.49
N GLY A 137 -9.49 -4.73 7.96
CA GLY A 137 -10.46 -4.69 9.08
C GLY A 137 -9.84 -5.01 10.45
N LEU A 138 -8.55 -4.70 10.64
CA LEU A 138 -7.80 -4.97 11.87
C LEU A 138 -7.78 -3.76 12.80
N LEU A 139 -7.79 -4.02 14.12
CA LEU A 139 -7.51 -2.99 15.11
C LEU A 139 -6.07 -2.47 14.93
N PHE A 140 -5.91 -1.15 14.93
CA PHE A 140 -4.63 -0.50 14.67
C PHE A 140 -4.11 0.29 15.87
N HIS A 141 -2.83 0.11 16.18
CA HIS A 141 -2.09 0.95 17.12
C HIS A 141 -0.73 1.39 16.56
N THR A 142 -0.22 2.51 17.07
CA THR A 142 1.20 2.85 16.90
C THR A 142 2.08 2.10 17.93
N PRO A 143 3.40 1.96 17.71
CA PRO A 143 4.29 1.34 18.69
C PRO A 143 4.23 2.01 20.06
N GLU A 144 4.12 3.34 20.10
CA GLU A 144 4.02 4.12 21.32
C GLU A 144 2.72 3.84 22.07
N GLU A 145 1.59 3.80 21.36
CA GLU A 145 0.29 3.43 21.93
C GLU A 145 0.31 2.01 22.49
N TYR A 146 0.87 1.06 21.72
CA TYR A 146 0.75 -0.36 22.03
C TYR A 146 1.75 -0.85 23.09
N PHE A 147 3.02 -0.44 23.00
CA PHE A 147 4.07 -0.92 23.89
C PHE A 147 4.31 -0.02 25.10
N LEU A 148 4.06 1.29 24.98
CA LEU A 148 4.31 2.26 26.05
C LEU A 148 3.02 2.74 26.73
N GLY A 149 1.84 2.36 26.22
CA GLY A 149 0.55 2.80 26.76
C GLY A 149 0.27 4.28 26.55
N TRP A 150 0.90 4.91 25.56
CA TRP A 150 0.66 6.32 25.26
C TRP A 150 -0.76 6.54 24.76
N LYS A 151 -1.29 7.76 24.97
CA LYS A 151 -2.55 8.17 24.36
C LYS A 151 -2.41 8.18 22.83
N GLN A 152 -3.51 7.86 22.15
CA GLN A 152 -3.56 7.87 20.69
C GLN A 152 -3.17 9.24 20.15
N ALA A 153 -2.21 9.24 19.21
CA ALA A 153 -1.81 10.46 18.52
C ALA A 153 -2.82 10.81 17.42
N LEU A 154 -2.95 12.11 17.13
CA LEU A 154 -3.71 12.57 15.96
C LEU A 154 -3.08 12.02 14.68
N PHE A 155 -3.92 11.75 13.68
CA PHE A 155 -3.49 11.28 12.37
C PHE A 155 -4.40 11.84 11.27
N ALA A 156 -3.89 11.84 10.04
CA ALA A 156 -4.67 12.17 8.85
C ALA A 156 -4.68 10.98 7.87
N LEU A 157 -5.86 10.67 7.34
CA LEU A 157 -6.02 9.76 6.20
C LEU A 157 -5.83 10.55 4.88
N PRO A 158 -5.55 9.89 3.75
CA PRO A 158 -5.53 10.55 2.46
C PRO A 158 -6.88 11.22 2.14
N ASP A 159 -6.84 12.34 1.43
CA ASP A 159 -8.04 13.10 1.06
C ASP A 159 -9.01 12.28 0.17
N PHE A 160 -8.45 11.40 -0.67
CA PHE A 160 -9.22 10.49 -1.50
C PHE A 160 -9.44 9.14 -0.78
N ASP A 161 -10.70 8.81 -0.53
CA ASP A 161 -11.12 7.50 -0.02
C ASP A 161 -11.76 6.66 -1.14
N PRO A 162 -11.10 5.57 -1.60
CA PRO A 162 -11.66 4.72 -2.65
C PRO A 162 -12.97 4.04 -2.25
N ARG A 163 -13.30 3.94 -0.94
CA ARG A 163 -14.56 3.36 -0.46
C ARG A 163 -15.74 4.31 -0.64
N ALA A 164 -15.48 5.60 -0.79
CA ALA A 164 -16.49 6.62 -1.03
C ALA A 164 -16.86 6.76 -2.52
N VAL A 165 -16.16 6.06 -3.42
CA VAL A 165 -16.47 6.07 -4.85
C VAL A 165 -17.73 5.26 -5.09
N ASP A 166 -18.78 5.90 -5.60
CA ASP A 166 -20.03 5.23 -5.95
C ASP A 166 -19.85 4.43 -7.27
N PRO A 167 -19.92 3.08 -7.23
CA PRO A 167 -19.81 2.27 -8.45
C PRO A 167 -21.03 2.41 -9.37
N LYS A 168 -22.12 3.03 -8.90
CA LYS A 168 -23.35 3.30 -9.64
C LYS A 168 -23.49 4.76 -10.04
N ALA A 169 -22.44 5.56 -9.88
CA ALA A 169 -22.43 6.94 -10.34
C ALA A 169 -22.78 7.02 -11.83
N GLN A 170 -23.40 8.14 -12.21
CA GLN A 170 -23.76 8.41 -13.61
C GLN A 170 -22.51 8.34 -14.50
N LEU A 171 -22.66 7.73 -15.68
CA LEU A 171 -21.55 7.49 -16.59
C LEU A 171 -20.94 8.80 -17.14
N TYR A 172 -21.77 9.82 -17.32
CA TYR A 172 -21.42 11.17 -17.74
C TYR A 172 -22.53 12.14 -17.33
N ASP A 173 -22.22 13.44 -17.35
CA ASP A 173 -23.11 14.53 -16.99
C ASP A 173 -23.19 15.55 -18.15
N PRO A 174 -24.39 16.02 -18.55
CA PRO A 174 -25.69 15.61 -18.05
C PRO A 174 -26.10 14.21 -18.55
N PRO A 175 -26.91 13.43 -17.79
CA PRO A 175 -27.22 12.03 -18.12
C PRO A 175 -27.99 11.82 -19.42
N ASN A 176 -28.72 12.85 -19.86
CA ASN A 176 -29.49 12.86 -21.09
C ASN A 176 -28.67 13.36 -22.29
N ALA A 177 -27.38 13.67 -22.12
CA ALA A 177 -26.52 14.00 -23.24
C ALA A 177 -26.40 12.80 -24.19
N SER A 178 -26.49 13.07 -25.48
CA SER A 178 -26.09 12.09 -26.48
C SER A 178 -24.57 12.03 -26.49
N LEU A 179 -24.02 10.87 -26.14
CA LEU A 179 -22.58 10.65 -26.19
C LEU A 179 -22.07 10.54 -27.63
N THR A 180 -22.97 10.17 -28.56
CA THR A 180 -22.67 10.04 -29.98
C THR A 180 -23.54 10.95 -30.86
N SER A 181 -23.07 11.21 -32.07
CA SER A 181 -23.68 12.11 -33.05
C SER A 181 -23.75 11.44 -34.40
N SER A 182 -24.84 11.69 -35.14
CA SER A 182 -24.99 11.22 -36.52
C SER A 182 -24.23 12.09 -37.53
N SER A 183 -23.77 13.28 -37.12
CA SER A 183 -22.96 14.17 -37.94
C SER A 183 -21.48 14.08 -37.56
N SER A 184 -20.58 14.45 -38.49
CA SER A 184 -19.15 14.50 -38.22
C SER A 184 -18.82 15.45 -37.06
N GLU A 185 -18.09 14.95 -36.06
CA GLU A 185 -17.69 15.72 -34.88
C GLU A 185 -16.31 15.32 -34.35
N LEU A 186 -15.77 16.14 -33.44
CA LEU A 186 -14.49 15.96 -32.77
C LEU A 186 -14.64 15.96 -31.24
N VAL A 187 -14.64 14.76 -30.64
CA VAL A 187 -14.69 14.55 -29.18
C VAL A 187 -13.30 14.59 -28.54
N VAL A 188 -12.92 15.71 -27.94
CA VAL A 188 -11.62 15.86 -27.25
C VAL A 188 -11.68 15.32 -25.82
N ALA A 189 -10.95 14.24 -25.54
CA ALA A 189 -10.88 13.68 -24.19
C ALA A 189 -9.83 14.38 -23.32
N VAL A 190 -10.28 15.03 -22.24
CA VAL A 190 -9.44 15.77 -21.29
C VAL A 190 -9.40 15.06 -19.94
N GLY A 191 -8.22 14.97 -19.31
CA GLY A 191 -8.07 14.45 -17.95
C GLY A 191 -6.70 13.81 -17.69
N PHE A 192 -6.44 13.43 -16.43
CA PHE A 192 -5.16 12.85 -16.01
C PHE A 192 -4.79 11.57 -16.77
N PRO A 193 -3.49 11.29 -17.00
CA PRO A 193 -3.04 10.01 -17.52
C PRO A 193 -3.48 8.87 -16.57
N ALA A 194 -3.72 7.68 -17.15
CA ALA A 194 -4.21 6.50 -16.43
C ALA A 194 -5.58 6.64 -15.70
N ALA A 195 -6.33 7.74 -15.92
CA ALA A 195 -7.67 7.94 -15.36
C ALA A 195 -8.80 7.20 -16.12
N GLY A 196 -8.47 6.20 -16.96
CA GLY A 196 -9.48 5.42 -17.69
C GLY A 196 -10.00 6.01 -19.00
N LYS A 197 -9.53 7.20 -19.42
CA LYS A 197 -9.99 7.88 -20.67
C LYS A 197 -10.01 6.96 -21.90
N SER A 198 -8.88 6.33 -22.22
CA SER A 198 -8.78 5.46 -23.39
C SER A 198 -9.72 4.25 -23.29
N THR A 199 -9.91 3.71 -22.09
CA THR A 199 -10.86 2.60 -21.84
C THR A 199 -12.30 3.07 -22.08
N PHE A 200 -12.67 4.26 -21.59
CA PHE A 200 -13.98 4.85 -21.79
C PHE A 200 -14.28 5.07 -23.29
N LEU A 201 -13.40 5.77 -24.01
CA LEU A 201 -13.62 6.08 -25.44
C LEU A 201 -13.71 4.80 -26.28
N LYS A 202 -12.84 3.82 -26.04
CA LYS A 202 -12.87 2.54 -26.77
C LYS A 202 -14.17 1.77 -26.54
N LYS A 203 -14.67 1.80 -25.31
CA LYS A 203 -15.88 1.07 -24.91
C LYS A 203 -17.17 1.73 -25.41
N HIS A 204 -17.20 3.05 -25.54
CA HIS A 204 -18.46 3.79 -25.75
C HIS A 204 -18.53 4.53 -27.09
N LEU A 205 -17.41 4.95 -27.67
CA LEU A 205 -17.39 5.68 -28.95
C LEU A 205 -16.87 4.80 -30.08
N VAL A 206 -15.75 4.11 -29.88
CA VAL A 206 -15.14 3.29 -30.95
C VAL A 206 -16.03 2.10 -31.31
N SER A 207 -16.67 1.50 -30.31
CA SER A 207 -17.69 0.48 -30.51
C SER A 207 -18.88 0.96 -31.33
N ASP A 208 -19.14 2.27 -31.35
CA ASP A 208 -20.21 2.93 -32.11
C ASP A 208 -19.70 3.55 -33.43
N GLY A 209 -18.50 3.16 -33.88
CA GLY A 209 -17.96 3.55 -35.19
C GLY A 209 -17.04 4.77 -35.19
N TYR A 210 -16.72 5.36 -34.04
CA TYR A 210 -15.77 6.47 -33.98
C TYR A 210 -14.33 6.03 -34.26
N THR A 211 -13.62 6.81 -35.06
CA THR A 211 -12.18 6.62 -35.29
C THR A 211 -11.37 7.07 -34.08
N TYR A 212 -10.59 6.15 -33.51
CA TYR A 212 -9.70 6.44 -32.38
C TYR A 212 -8.33 6.92 -32.84
N ILE A 213 -7.96 8.14 -32.47
CA ILE A 213 -6.63 8.70 -32.77
C ILE A 213 -5.86 8.90 -31.45
N ASN A 214 -4.65 8.35 -31.38
CA ASN A 214 -3.75 8.51 -30.26
C ASN A 214 -2.39 9.03 -30.75
N GLN A 215 -2.01 10.25 -30.34
CA GLN A 215 -0.75 10.88 -30.74
C GLN A 215 0.51 10.17 -30.23
N VAL A 216 0.40 9.22 -29.29
CA VAL A 216 1.55 8.47 -28.76
C VAL A 216 2.00 7.35 -29.70
N SER A 217 1.12 6.86 -30.58
CA SER A 217 1.44 5.85 -31.60
C SER A 217 1.64 6.52 -32.96
N ASN A 218 2.83 7.08 -33.22
CA ASN A 218 3.18 7.58 -34.54
C ASN A 218 3.48 6.41 -35.51
N GLU A 219 2.45 5.74 -36.00
CA GLU A 219 2.45 5.27 -37.38
C GLU A 219 1.95 6.42 -38.27
N ARG A 220 2.71 6.72 -39.32
CA ARG A 220 2.49 7.87 -40.21
C ARG A 220 1.05 7.91 -40.73
N LEU A 221 0.37 9.01 -40.44
CA LEU A 221 -0.87 9.47 -41.06
C LEU A 221 -0.78 9.37 -42.59
N LYS A 222 -1.46 8.39 -43.18
CA LYS A 222 -1.91 8.48 -44.58
C LYS A 222 -3.31 9.10 -44.54
N LEU A 223 -3.39 10.36 -44.97
CA LEU A 223 -4.64 11.08 -45.20
C LEU A 223 -5.53 10.25 -46.12
N PHE A 224 -6.78 10.00 -45.71
CA PHE A 224 -8.01 10.15 -46.51
C PHE A 224 -9.23 10.00 -45.57
N SER A 225 -10.21 10.91 -45.68
CA SER A 225 -11.58 10.89 -45.10
C SER A 225 -11.84 11.74 -43.81
N PRO A 226 -13.00 12.42 -43.67
CA PRO A 226 -13.18 13.63 -42.84
C PRO A 226 -13.88 13.38 -41.49
N TYR A 227 -13.30 12.55 -40.63
CA TYR A 227 -13.79 12.34 -39.27
C TYR A 227 -12.62 12.49 -38.30
N PHE A 228 -12.66 13.56 -37.50
CA PHE A 228 -11.51 14.00 -36.73
C PHE A 228 -11.85 13.93 -35.25
N ILE A 229 -10.97 13.33 -34.44
CA ILE A 229 -10.92 13.52 -32.98
C ILE A 229 -9.47 13.83 -32.56
N ALA A 230 -9.24 14.92 -31.82
CA ALA A 230 -7.93 15.29 -31.30
C ALA A 230 -7.89 15.15 -29.78
N SER A 231 -6.87 14.50 -29.25
CA SER A 231 -6.55 14.50 -27.82
C SER A 231 -5.26 15.28 -27.63
N PHE A 232 -5.29 16.38 -26.88
CA PHE A 232 -4.08 17.15 -26.59
C PHE A 232 -3.42 16.66 -25.29
N PHE A 233 -2.14 16.33 -25.39
CA PHE A 233 -1.24 16.18 -24.25
C PHE A 233 -0.22 17.33 -24.27
N PRO A 234 0.10 17.95 -23.11
CA PRO A 234 1.39 18.60 -22.97
C PRO A 234 2.47 17.53 -22.80
N LEU A 235 3.32 17.36 -23.82
CA LEU A 235 4.57 16.62 -23.70
C LEU A 235 5.59 17.48 -22.95
N TYR A 236 6.17 16.96 -21.87
CA TYR A 236 7.48 17.38 -21.39
C TYR A 236 8.52 16.32 -21.79
N PRO A 237 9.72 16.72 -22.24
CA PRO A 237 10.76 15.79 -22.64
C PRO A 237 11.40 15.08 -21.43
N SER A 238 11.90 13.89 -21.75
CA SER A 238 12.45 12.85 -20.90
C SER A 238 13.78 13.18 -20.18
N PHE A 239 13.89 12.60 -18.97
CA PHE A 239 15.09 12.08 -18.29
C PHE A 239 16.31 12.99 -18.05
N LEU A 240 16.57 13.24 -16.76
CA LEU A 240 17.89 13.09 -16.13
C LEU A 240 17.67 12.44 -14.74
N PRO A 241 18.48 11.44 -14.33
CA PRO A 241 18.26 10.69 -13.10
C PRO A 241 19.04 11.33 -11.97
N PHE A 242 18.38 11.86 -10.93
CA PHE A 242 19.05 12.08 -9.66
C PHE A 242 18.18 11.75 -8.44
N ARG A 243 18.74 10.81 -7.67
CA ARG A 243 18.62 10.51 -6.24
C ARG A 243 17.47 11.17 -5.47
N THR A 244 16.53 10.34 -5.04
CA THR A 244 15.73 10.58 -3.83
C THR A 244 15.74 9.35 -2.91
N PRO A 245 15.56 9.57 -1.59
CA PRO A 245 16.21 8.80 -0.55
C PRO A 245 15.41 7.57 -0.12
N LEU A 246 16.17 6.53 0.21
CA LEU A 246 16.06 5.68 1.40
C LEU A 246 14.66 5.41 2.00
N VAL A 247 14.34 4.12 2.08
CA VAL A 247 13.39 3.57 3.04
C VAL A 247 14.14 2.48 3.81
N HIS A 248 14.31 2.66 5.11
CA HIS A 248 14.82 1.63 6.00
C HIS A 248 13.95 1.52 7.25
N GLY A 249 13.82 0.25 7.68
CA GLY A 249 13.84 -0.19 9.07
C GLY A 249 12.86 0.49 10.00
N ARG A 250 11.58 0.11 9.91
CA ARG A 250 10.64 0.36 10.99
C ARG A 250 9.94 -0.95 11.33
N ASN A 251 10.01 -1.33 12.60
CA ASN A 251 9.51 -2.61 13.10
C ASN A 251 7.99 -2.53 13.14
N VAL A 252 7.36 -3.27 12.25
CA VAL A 252 5.91 -3.41 12.14
C VAL A 252 5.55 -4.78 12.67
N TRP A 253 4.64 -4.83 13.62
CA TRP A 253 4.20 -6.05 14.29
C TRP A 253 2.74 -6.29 13.96
N HIS A 254 2.41 -7.54 13.70
CA HIS A 254 1.04 -7.97 13.61
C HIS A 254 0.86 -9.16 14.54
N CYS A 255 -0.08 -9.05 15.47
CA CYS A 255 -0.39 -10.12 16.41
C CYS A 255 -1.77 -10.67 16.03
N VAL A 256 -1.78 -11.92 15.62
CA VAL A 256 -2.94 -12.64 15.11
C VAL A 256 -3.47 -13.53 16.22
N LYS A 257 -4.72 -13.35 16.67
CA LYS A 257 -5.37 -14.30 17.58
C LYS A 257 -6.17 -15.32 16.77
N HIS A 258 -6.02 -16.59 17.10
CA HIS A 258 -6.78 -17.67 16.46
C HIS A 258 -8.07 -17.95 17.24
N HIS A 259 -9.17 -18.21 16.54
CA HIS A 259 -10.33 -18.86 17.12
C HIS A 259 -10.05 -20.36 17.21
N CYS A 260 -9.74 -20.84 18.42
CA CYS A 260 -9.79 -22.27 18.72
C CYS A 260 -11.00 -22.49 19.61
N LYS A 261 -12.11 -23.01 19.05
CA LYS A 261 -13.11 -23.68 19.88
C LYS A 261 -12.42 -24.93 20.43
N GLN A 262 -11.93 -24.86 21.67
CA GLN A 262 -11.62 -26.06 22.42
C GLN A 262 -12.95 -26.75 22.70
N GLU A 263 -13.28 -27.79 21.92
CA GLU A 263 -14.13 -28.84 22.44
C GLU A 263 -13.34 -29.54 23.55
N LYS A 264 -13.86 -29.45 24.76
CA LYS A 264 -13.41 -30.26 25.90
C LYS A 264 -13.63 -31.72 25.53
N VAL A 265 -12.56 -32.51 25.54
CA VAL A 265 -12.59 -33.94 25.89
C VAL A 265 -11.47 -34.18 26.88
#